data_AF-S3DHE8-F1
#
_entry.id   AF-S3DHE8-F1
#
_cell.length_a   1.000
_cell.length_b   1.000
_cell.length_c   1.000
_cell.angle_alpha   90.00
_cell.angle_beta   90.00
_cell.angle_gamma   90.00
#
_symmetry.space_group_name_H-M   'P 1'
#
loop_
_entity.id
_entity.type
_entity.pdbx_description
1 polymer ?
#
loop_
_entity_poly.entity_id
_entity_poly.type
_entity_poly.pdbx_seq_one_letter_code
_entity_poly.pdbx_strand_id
1 'polypeptide(L)'
;MAQDNASKWLALVVNDVDEVVLHGLAGVDAMRSTLPMTMIDTSTVEISKLAILSWRWDIWHDGELRPSRNILADVRVAKHYGIEYIFIDCLAIDQTLDEHQLMEQVLSFSKMYQRLPVIAAYDMKGEDYVNTMRRPWIMSETRALIKNPYRIIYAGHETDRSDHEQINDMVEISWQSTFLSTALLLLFGEITMKCLSDFKFIMPFYARVLTKAFEQMSRNDYLLTIALLCAVDKAYERNEGGHNRDGEDWNISNLDFDQYSLRVHGKPVSWTMMELYLMGTYVGLFIYHRELHQHSVEILTDQTTARTIFTTLGLEGAEWEDFMANESEREQFSLLMRHTSRLPKIEFSVADVSPAPAFGVKRVNKRWYDYDS
;
A
#
# COMPACT_ATOMS: atom_id res chain seq x y z
N MET A 1 0.01 -25.86 -21.95
CA MET A 1 0.78 -26.32 -20.77
C MET A 1 1.43 -25.09 -20.17
N ALA A 2 0.72 -24.43 -19.24
CA ALA A 2 1.32 -23.34 -18.47
C ALA A 2 2.20 -23.97 -17.40
N GLN A 3 3.52 -23.74 -17.47
CA GLN A 3 4.42 -24.10 -16.40
C GLN A 3 4.00 -23.33 -15.15
N ASP A 4 3.85 -24.03 -14.04
CA ASP A 4 3.59 -23.48 -12.71
C ASP A 4 4.83 -22.69 -12.25
N ASN A 5 5.05 -21.51 -12.85
CA ASN A 5 6.13 -20.58 -12.52
C ASN A 5 5.91 -19.89 -11.17
N ALA A 6 4.81 -20.18 -10.47
CA ALA A 6 4.42 -19.51 -9.23
C ALA A 6 5.40 -19.75 -8.06
N SER A 7 6.27 -20.76 -8.14
CA SER A 7 7.22 -21.08 -7.07
C SER A 7 8.60 -20.44 -7.24
N LYS A 8 8.95 -19.91 -8.42
CA LYS A 8 10.30 -19.43 -8.73
C LYS A 8 10.40 -17.92 -8.79
N TRP A 9 11.25 -17.35 -7.95
CA TRP A 9 11.38 -15.90 -7.80
C TRP A 9 12.83 -15.48 -7.64
N LEU A 10 13.19 -14.30 -8.16
CA LEU A 10 14.49 -13.70 -7.88
C LEU A 10 14.51 -13.24 -6.42
N ALA A 11 15.52 -13.68 -5.67
CA ALA A 11 15.69 -13.36 -4.26
C ALA A 11 17.07 -12.77 -4.00
N LEU A 12 17.14 -11.87 -3.02
CA LEU A 12 18.39 -11.38 -2.46
C LEU A 12 19.04 -12.47 -1.58
N VAL A 13 20.31 -12.78 -1.81
CA VAL A 13 21.11 -13.73 -1.03
C VAL A 13 21.71 -13.00 0.16
N VAL A 14 21.08 -13.14 1.33
CA VAL A 14 21.32 -12.32 2.54
C VAL A 14 22.78 -12.34 3.00
N ASN A 15 23.41 -13.52 2.99
CA ASN A 15 24.77 -13.69 3.51
C ASN A 15 25.84 -13.06 2.61
N ASP A 16 25.54 -12.87 1.34
CA ASP A 16 26.48 -12.35 0.35
C ASP A 16 26.39 -10.83 0.22
N VAL A 17 25.40 -10.20 0.88
CA VAL A 17 25.18 -8.74 0.79
C VAL A 17 26.34 -8.00 1.45
N ASP A 18 27.09 -7.26 0.64
CA ASP A 18 28.02 -6.24 1.13
C ASP A 18 27.23 -5.04 1.66
N GLU A 19 27.25 -4.87 2.98
CA GLU A 19 26.54 -3.79 3.67
C GLU A 19 27.00 -2.39 3.24
N VAL A 20 28.21 -2.26 2.68
CA VAL A 20 28.71 -0.99 2.13
C VAL A 20 27.92 -0.58 0.88
N VAL A 21 27.47 -1.53 0.06
CA VAL A 21 26.64 -1.26 -1.13
C VAL A 21 25.30 -0.65 -0.74
N LEU A 22 24.74 -1.09 0.40
CA LEU A 22 23.51 -0.52 0.97
C LEU A 22 23.73 0.82 1.69
N HIS A 23 24.99 1.24 1.85
CA HIS A 23 25.37 2.55 2.40
C HIS A 23 25.73 3.60 1.33
N GLY A 24 25.95 3.23 0.07
CA GLY A 24 26.22 4.21 -0.99
C GLY A 24 26.36 3.61 -2.40
N LEU A 25 25.68 4.25 -3.37
CA LEU A 25 25.80 4.24 -4.84
C LEU A 25 24.49 4.79 -5.48
N ALA A 26 24.42 4.97 -6.80
CA ALA A 26 23.29 5.52 -7.56
C ALA A 26 22.87 4.56 -8.71
N GLY A 27 21.57 4.48 -9.06
CA GLY A 27 21.01 3.70 -10.19
C GLY A 27 20.37 2.32 -9.87
N VAL A 28 19.18 1.99 -10.44
CA VAL A 28 18.56 0.62 -10.38
C VAL A 28 19.55 -0.40 -10.92
N ASP A 29 20.05 -0.19 -12.13
CA ASP A 29 20.84 -1.21 -12.84
C ASP A 29 22.21 -1.43 -12.21
N ALA A 30 22.83 -0.34 -11.76
CA ALA A 30 24.05 -0.41 -10.96
C ALA A 30 23.78 -1.22 -9.68
N MET A 31 22.67 -0.95 -8.99
CA MET A 31 22.35 -1.66 -7.76
C MET A 31 22.01 -3.13 -7.98
N ARG A 32 21.14 -3.46 -8.94
CA ARG A 32 20.81 -4.85 -9.32
C ARG A 32 22.04 -5.64 -9.76
N SER A 33 22.97 -5.02 -10.49
CA SER A 33 24.22 -5.68 -10.89
C SER A 33 25.18 -5.96 -9.72
N THR A 34 25.02 -5.24 -8.61
CA THR A 34 25.88 -5.37 -7.41
C THR A 34 25.25 -6.20 -6.30
N LEU A 35 23.92 -6.30 -6.23
CA LEU A 35 23.25 -7.09 -5.22
C LEU A 35 23.36 -8.58 -5.55
N PRO A 36 23.72 -9.42 -4.56
CA PRO A 36 23.80 -10.85 -4.77
C PRO A 36 22.38 -11.40 -4.86
N MET A 37 21.95 -11.74 -6.07
CA MET A 37 20.62 -12.26 -6.32
C MET A 37 20.67 -13.61 -7.02
N THR A 38 19.69 -14.46 -6.74
CA THR A 38 19.57 -15.76 -7.39
C THR A 38 18.11 -16.16 -7.54
N MET A 39 17.82 -16.99 -8.53
CA MET A 39 16.49 -17.56 -8.72
C MET A 39 16.26 -18.69 -7.71
N ILE A 40 15.27 -18.53 -6.85
CA ILE A 40 14.91 -19.51 -5.82
C ILE A 40 13.57 -20.14 -6.16
N ASP A 41 13.55 -21.47 -6.17
CA ASP A 41 12.32 -22.24 -6.14
C ASP A 41 11.90 -22.45 -4.68
N THR A 42 10.87 -21.71 -4.25
CA THR A 42 10.32 -21.73 -2.89
C THR A 42 9.88 -23.12 -2.42
N SER A 43 9.65 -24.07 -3.34
CA SER A 43 9.31 -25.45 -2.98
C SER A 43 10.51 -26.33 -2.60
N THR A 44 11.73 -25.85 -2.87
CA THR A 44 12.98 -26.63 -2.72
C THR A 44 13.85 -26.18 -1.54
N VAL A 45 13.55 -25.03 -0.96
CA VAL A 45 14.29 -24.44 0.17
C VAL A 45 13.44 -24.55 1.43
N GLU A 46 14.07 -24.80 2.56
CA GLU A 46 13.38 -24.82 3.85
C GLU A 46 12.73 -23.45 4.12
N ILE A 47 11.44 -23.45 4.46
CA ILE A 47 10.66 -22.21 4.66
C ILE A 47 11.27 -21.26 5.68
N SER A 48 11.96 -21.79 6.71
CA SER A 48 12.63 -20.98 7.74
C SER A 48 13.80 -20.14 7.21
N LYS A 49 14.32 -20.50 6.02
CA LYS A 49 15.41 -19.82 5.31
C LYS A 49 14.92 -18.78 4.30
N LEU A 50 13.61 -18.68 4.11
CA LEU A 50 12.96 -17.78 3.18
C LEU A 50 12.25 -16.67 3.95
N ALA A 51 12.24 -15.46 3.40
CA ALA A 51 11.31 -14.43 3.83
C ALA A 51 10.88 -13.55 2.66
N ILE A 52 9.70 -12.96 2.77
CA ILE A 52 9.26 -11.87 1.91
C ILE A 52 9.33 -10.55 2.71
N LEU A 53 9.81 -9.50 2.06
CA LEU A 53 9.83 -8.15 2.63
C LEU A 53 8.49 -7.47 2.37
N SER A 54 7.83 -7.02 3.43
CA SER A 54 6.59 -6.23 3.42
C SER A 54 6.93 -4.79 3.78
N TRP A 55 7.46 -4.10 2.76
CA TRP A 55 7.77 -2.68 2.69
C TRP A 55 8.34 -2.43 1.29
N ARG A 56 7.99 -1.30 0.66
CA ARG A 56 8.50 -0.99 -0.67
C ARG A 56 9.90 -0.42 -0.56
N TRP A 57 10.88 -1.10 -1.14
CA TRP A 57 12.12 -0.44 -1.50
C TRP A 57 11.84 0.47 -2.70
N ASP A 58 11.69 1.76 -2.43
CA ASP A 58 11.25 2.69 -3.47
C ASP A 58 12.23 2.80 -4.64
N ILE A 59 11.69 2.57 -5.83
CA ILE A 59 12.31 3.00 -7.09
C ILE A 59 12.04 4.50 -7.22
N TRP A 60 13.07 5.32 -7.43
CA TRP A 60 12.99 6.78 -7.51
C TRP A 60 12.34 7.25 -8.82
N HIS A 61 12.00 8.54 -8.94
CA HIS A 61 11.23 9.07 -10.09
C HIS A 61 11.97 8.94 -11.43
N ASP A 62 13.29 8.83 -11.36
CA ASP A 62 14.21 8.54 -12.47
C ASP A 62 14.26 7.04 -12.82
N GLY A 63 13.48 6.21 -12.13
CA GLY A 63 13.54 4.77 -12.30
C GLY A 63 14.77 4.15 -11.65
N GLU A 64 15.43 4.82 -10.69
CA GLU A 64 16.63 4.31 -10.01
C GLU A 64 16.35 3.71 -8.62
N LEU A 65 16.99 2.58 -8.30
CA LEU A 65 17.01 1.98 -6.97
C LEU A 65 18.19 2.64 -6.28
N ARG A 66 17.95 3.19 -5.11
CA ARG A 66 19.00 3.83 -4.33
C ARG A 66 19.25 3.02 -3.06
N PRO A 67 20.49 3.05 -2.54
CA PRO A 67 20.81 2.50 -1.24
C PRO A 67 19.82 2.96 -0.18
N SER A 68 19.38 2.02 0.64
CA SER A 68 18.40 2.25 1.68
C SER A 68 18.90 1.68 2.99
N ARG A 69 18.98 2.55 4.01
CA ARG A 69 19.31 2.13 5.38
C ARG A 69 18.25 1.20 5.96
N ASN A 70 17.01 1.32 5.50
CA ASN A 70 15.92 0.45 5.90
C ASN A 70 16.19 -0.98 5.42
N ILE A 71 16.55 -1.14 4.14
CA ILE A 71 16.90 -2.45 3.58
C ILE A 71 18.13 -3.06 4.25
N LEU A 72 19.10 -2.25 4.66
CA LEU A 72 20.22 -2.74 5.47
C LEU A 72 19.76 -3.29 6.83
N ALA A 73 18.80 -2.61 7.48
CA ALA A 73 18.22 -3.09 8.72
C ALA A 73 17.53 -4.43 8.50
N ASP A 74 16.73 -4.55 7.45
CA ASP A 74 16.02 -5.77 7.08
C ASP A 74 16.99 -6.94 6.81
N VAL A 75 18.09 -6.67 6.10
CA VAL A 75 19.16 -7.65 5.87
C VAL A 75 19.81 -8.08 7.19
N ARG A 76 20.07 -7.15 8.11
CA ARG A 76 20.63 -7.48 9.43
C ARG A 76 19.65 -8.29 10.29
N VAL A 77 18.37 -7.96 10.26
CA VAL A 77 17.30 -8.75 10.89
C VAL A 77 17.26 -10.15 10.27
N ALA A 78 17.29 -10.27 8.95
CA ALA A 78 17.30 -11.57 8.27
C ALA A 78 18.51 -12.43 8.69
N LYS A 79 19.71 -11.85 8.74
CA LYS A 79 20.93 -12.54 9.24
C LYS A 79 20.74 -13.03 10.68
N HIS A 80 20.18 -12.21 11.56
CA HIS A 80 19.91 -12.59 12.95
C HIS A 80 18.99 -13.81 13.08
N TYR A 81 17.97 -13.89 12.21
CA TYR A 81 17.01 -14.99 12.20
C TYR A 81 17.45 -16.19 11.34
N GLY A 82 18.64 -16.14 10.72
CA GLY A 82 19.16 -17.22 9.89
C GLY A 82 18.44 -17.38 8.55
N ILE A 83 17.76 -16.33 8.08
CA ILE A 83 17.13 -16.25 6.77
C ILE A 83 18.22 -16.07 5.71
N GLU A 84 18.16 -16.88 4.66
CA GLU A 84 19.16 -16.90 3.59
C GLU A 84 18.70 -16.13 2.34
N TYR A 85 17.39 -16.10 2.08
CA TYR A 85 16.82 -15.50 0.88
C TYR A 85 15.66 -14.57 1.23
N ILE A 86 15.74 -13.32 0.77
CA ILE A 86 14.65 -12.33 0.89
C ILE A 86 14.07 -12.03 -0.49
N PHE A 87 12.75 -12.18 -0.63
CA PHE A 87 12.01 -11.73 -1.79
C PHE A 87 11.56 -10.28 -1.59
N ILE A 88 11.96 -9.38 -2.50
CA ILE A 88 11.63 -7.95 -2.47
C ILE A 88 10.93 -7.62 -3.79
N ASP A 89 9.78 -6.95 -3.73
CA ASP A 89 8.90 -6.68 -4.88
C ASP A 89 9.64 -6.01 -6.05
N CYS A 90 10.40 -4.95 -5.77
CA CYS A 90 11.14 -4.17 -6.76
C CYS A 90 12.31 -4.95 -7.40
N LEU A 91 12.71 -6.08 -6.82
CA LEU A 91 13.75 -6.98 -7.37
C LEU A 91 13.13 -8.18 -8.07
N ALA A 92 12.11 -8.78 -7.46
CA ALA A 92 11.51 -10.04 -7.87
C ALA A 92 10.51 -9.89 -9.03
N ILE A 93 9.84 -8.73 -9.13
CA ILE A 93 8.85 -8.44 -10.17
C ILE A 93 9.55 -7.74 -11.33
N ASP A 94 9.32 -8.24 -12.54
CA ASP A 94 9.82 -7.67 -13.77
C ASP A 94 8.92 -6.49 -14.19
N GLN A 95 9.40 -5.28 -13.88
CA GLN A 95 8.69 -4.03 -14.19
C GLN A 95 8.67 -3.71 -15.69
N THR A 96 9.30 -4.51 -16.55
CA THR A 96 9.30 -4.32 -18.02
C THR A 96 8.17 -5.06 -18.73
N LEU A 97 7.42 -5.90 -17.99
CA LEU A 97 6.28 -6.62 -18.51
C LEU A 97 5.15 -5.68 -18.93
N ASP A 98 4.32 -6.16 -19.87
CA ASP A 98 3.06 -5.47 -20.18
C ASP A 98 2.10 -5.49 -19.00
N GLU A 99 1.05 -4.65 -19.04
CA GLU A 99 0.13 -4.49 -17.92
C GLU A 99 -0.53 -5.80 -17.47
N HIS A 100 -0.90 -6.69 -18.39
CA HIS A 100 -1.56 -7.95 -18.07
C HIS A 100 -0.58 -8.90 -17.39
N GLN A 101 0.61 -9.06 -17.96
CA GLN A 101 1.66 -9.91 -17.41
C GLN A 101 2.16 -9.40 -16.06
N LEU A 102 2.30 -8.08 -15.92
CA LEU A 102 2.68 -7.44 -14.67
C LEU A 102 1.62 -7.67 -13.59
N MET A 103 0.33 -7.54 -13.93
CA MET A 103 -0.77 -7.85 -13.02
C MET A 103 -0.70 -9.30 -12.52
N GLU A 104 -0.55 -10.27 -13.43
CA GLU A 104 -0.41 -11.69 -13.07
C GLU A 104 0.79 -11.91 -12.14
N GLN A 105 1.92 -11.27 -12.42
CA GLN A 105 3.12 -11.41 -11.60
C GLN A 105 2.96 -10.76 -10.23
N VAL A 106 2.38 -9.55 -10.12
CA VAL A 106 2.10 -8.89 -8.83
C VAL A 106 1.13 -9.73 -7.99
N LEU A 107 0.07 -10.25 -8.59
CA LEU A 107 -0.89 -11.11 -7.88
C LEU A 107 -0.25 -12.43 -7.44
N SER A 108 0.64 -13.00 -8.24
CA SER A 108 1.38 -14.20 -7.86
C SER A 108 2.39 -13.92 -6.74
N PHE A 109 3.08 -12.77 -6.79
CA PHE A 109 4.02 -12.34 -5.77
C PHE A 109 3.31 -12.11 -4.43
N SER A 110 2.19 -11.40 -4.45
CA SER A 110 1.38 -11.10 -3.25
C SER A 110 0.88 -12.34 -2.50
N LYS A 111 0.76 -13.50 -3.16
CA LYS A 111 0.42 -14.77 -2.49
C LYS A 111 1.53 -15.25 -1.53
N MET A 112 2.77 -14.80 -1.71
CA MET A 112 3.87 -15.16 -0.81
C MET A 112 3.70 -14.56 0.59
N TYR A 113 3.05 -13.42 0.73
CA TYR A 113 2.69 -12.84 2.03
C TYR A 113 1.80 -13.75 2.89
N GLN A 114 1.20 -14.79 2.32
CA GLN A 114 0.38 -15.79 3.03
C GLN A 114 1.13 -17.12 3.27
N ARG A 115 2.31 -17.30 2.67
CA ARG A 115 2.97 -18.61 2.53
C ARG A 115 4.42 -18.65 3.01
N LEU A 116 5.03 -17.49 3.27
CA LEU A 116 6.40 -17.38 3.74
C LEU A 116 6.46 -16.56 5.03
N PRO A 117 7.51 -16.71 5.85
CA PRO A 117 7.85 -15.72 6.87
C PRO A 117 7.94 -14.32 6.27
N VAL A 118 7.54 -13.31 7.04
CA VAL A 118 7.52 -11.92 6.58
C VAL A 118 8.43 -11.08 7.44
N ILE A 119 9.25 -10.26 6.82
CA ILE A 119 9.92 -9.12 7.45
C ILE A 119 9.10 -7.89 7.07
N ALA A 120 8.46 -7.24 8.04
CA ALA A 120 7.63 -6.07 7.86
C ALA A 120 8.34 -4.83 8.42
N ALA A 121 8.43 -3.75 7.66
CA ALA A 121 9.35 -2.68 7.99
C ALA A 121 8.75 -1.30 7.69
N TYR A 122 7.77 -0.87 8.50
CA TYR A 122 6.90 0.28 8.16
C TYR A 122 7.31 1.63 8.74
N ASP A 123 8.31 1.69 9.61
CA ASP A 123 8.78 2.95 10.17
C ASP A 123 9.83 3.63 9.29
N MET A 124 9.66 4.94 9.13
CA MET A 124 10.62 5.81 8.45
C MET A 124 10.83 7.06 9.29
N LYS A 125 12.10 7.47 9.40
CA LYS A 125 12.48 8.62 10.20
C LYS A 125 11.81 9.90 9.66
N GLY A 126 11.10 10.60 10.54
CA GLY A 126 10.43 11.85 10.22
C GLY A 126 9.07 11.69 9.51
N GLU A 127 8.63 10.45 9.26
CA GLU A 127 7.28 10.19 8.76
C GLU A 127 6.31 9.88 9.92
N ASP A 128 5.06 10.31 9.75
CA ASP A 128 3.98 9.89 10.64
C ASP A 128 3.64 8.42 10.37
N TYR A 129 3.87 7.58 11.36
CA TYR A 129 3.67 6.14 11.25
C TYR A 129 2.24 5.74 10.94
N VAL A 130 1.25 6.45 11.51
CA VAL A 130 -0.16 6.16 11.30
C VAL A 130 -0.51 6.42 9.83
N ASN A 131 -0.03 7.53 9.28
CA ASN A 131 -0.19 7.87 7.87
C ASN A 131 0.54 6.88 6.96
N THR A 132 1.72 6.41 7.35
CA THR A 132 2.45 5.38 6.60
C THR A 132 1.67 4.06 6.56
N MET A 133 1.15 3.59 7.70
CA MET A 133 0.35 2.36 7.77
C MET A 133 -0.95 2.44 6.97
N ARG A 134 -1.50 3.65 6.79
CA ARG A 134 -2.70 3.92 5.99
C ARG A 134 -2.42 4.01 4.48
N ARG A 135 -1.19 3.82 4.01
CA ARG A 135 -0.89 3.77 2.57
C ARG A 135 -1.53 2.52 1.93
N PRO A 136 -2.11 2.62 0.71
CA PRO A 136 -2.86 1.52 0.11
C PRO A 136 -2.09 0.21 -0.03
N TRP A 137 -0.82 0.28 -0.42
CA TRP A 137 0.04 -0.89 -0.58
C TRP A 137 0.26 -1.61 0.75
N ILE A 138 0.60 -0.87 1.82
CA ILE A 138 0.79 -1.44 3.16
C ILE A 138 -0.50 -2.05 3.67
N MET A 139 -1.65 -1.39 3.45
CA MET A 139 -2.95 -1.96 3.80
C MET A 139 -3.26 -3.26 3.04
N SER A 140 -2.90 -3.34 1.76
CA SER A 140 -3.05 -4.56 0.95
C SER A 140 -2.18 -5.71 1.47
N GLU A 141 -0.90 -5.44 1.75
CA GLU A 141 0.04 -6.42 2.26
C GLU A 141 -0.37 -6.91 3.63
N THR A 142 -0.65 -6.00 4.56
CA THR A 142 -1.12 -6.34 5.91
C THR A 142 -2.36 -7.22 5.82
N ARG A 143 -3.38 -6.90 5.01
CA ARG A 143 -4.56 -7.76 4.82
C ARG A 143 -4.19 -9.19 4.36
N ALA A 144 -3.18 -9.35 3.52
CA ALA A 144 -2.67 -10.67 3.14
C ALA A 144 -2.01 -11.40 4.33
N LEU A 145 -1.31 -10.69 5.21
CA LEU A 145 -0.65 -11.27 6.39
C LEU A 145 -1.61 -11.97 7.37
N ILE A 146 -2.90 -11.60 7.40
CA ILE A 146 -3.90 -12.24 8.29
C ILE A 146 -3.98 -13.76 8.06
N LYS A 147 -3.80 -14.19 6.82
CA LYS A 147 -3.87 -15.61 6.44
C LYS A 147 -2.52 -16.32 6.57
N ASN A 148 -1.48 -15.63 7.04
CA ASN A 148 -0.13 -16.17 7.12
C ASN A 148 0.03 -17.03 8.39
N PRO A 149 0.34 -18.33 8.27
CA PRO A 149 0.57 -19.21 9.41
C PRO A 149 2.01 -19.14 9.95
N TYR A 150 2.90 -18.40 9.29
CA TYR A 150 4.31 -18.29 9.60
C TYR A 150 4.63 -17.03 10.41
N ARG A 151 5.91 -16.88 10.76
CA ARG A 151 6.41 -15.77 11.57
C ARG A 151 6.32 -14.45 10.80
N ILE A 152 5.84 -13.42 11.48
CA ILE A 152 5.95 -12.02 11.04
C ILE A 152 6.94 -11.34 11.97
N ILE A 153 8.01 -10.79 11.39
CA ILE A 153 9.06 -10.06 12.10
C ILE A 153 8.91 -8.60 11.72
N TYR A 154 8.59 -7.74 12.68
CA TYR A 154 8.68 -6.31 12.47
C TYR A 154 10.14 -5.86 12.63
N ALA A 155 10.73 -5.35 11.57
CA ALA A 155 12.05 -4.74 11.54
C ALA A 155 11.91 -3.24 11.81
N GLY A 156 12.14 -2.83 13.06
CA GLY A 156 12.11 -1.43 13.44
C GLY A 156 13.39 -0.70 13.05
N HIS A 157 13.24 0.45 12.40
CA HIS A 157 14.33 1.34 11.99
C HIS A 157 14.61 2.46 13.00
N GLU A 158 13.67 2.74 13.91
CA GLU A 158 13.84 3.71 14.99
C GLU A 158 14.01 3.03 16.36
N THR A 159 15.14 3.29 17.02
CA THR A 159 15.49 2.71 18.33
C THR A 159 14.67 3.28 19.50
N ASP A 160 14.01 4.43 19.28
CA ASP A 160 13.37 5.22 20.34
C ASP A 160 11.86 4.98 20.47
N ARG A 161 11.27 4.06 19.70
CA ARG A 161 9.84 3.76 19.81
C ARG A 161 9.58 2.80 20.96
N SER A 162 8.98 3.33 22.02
CA SER A 162 8.61 2.62 23.25
C SER A 162 7.46 1.62 23.10
N ASP A 163 6.72 1.61 21.99
CA ASP A 163 5.39 0.99 22.00
C ASP A 163 5.24 -0.10 20.94
N HIS A 164 5.68 -1.31 21.30
CA HIS A 164 5.29 -2.55 20.58
C HIS A 164 3.76 -2.69 20.45
N GLU A 165 3.01 -2.10 21.38
CA GLU A 165 1.54 -2.05 21.37
C GLU A 165 1.02 -1.25 20.16
N GLN A 166 1.65 -0.12 19.81
CA GLN A 166 1.22 0.70 18.67
C GLN A 166 1.28 -0.03 17.32
N ILE A 167 2.22 -0.96 17.13
CA ILE A 167 2.33 -1.71 15.87
C ILE A 167 1.18 -2.71 15.75
N ASN A 168 0.88 -3.45 16.83
CA ASN A 168 -0.23 -4.40 16.82
C ASN A 168 -1.56 -3.67 16.61
N ASP A 169 -1.77 -2.54 17.31
CA ASP A 169 -2.96 -1.70 17.15
C ASP A 169 -3.08 -1.15 15.74
N MET A 170 -1.98 -0.68 15.14
CA MET A 170 -2.03 -0.12 13.78
C MET A 170 -2.23 -1.18 12.70
N VAL A 171 -1.64 -2.36 12.88
CA VAL A 171 -1.89 -3.48 11.99
C VAL A 171 -3.34 -3.93 12.15
N GLU A 172 -3.89 -3.96 13.36
CA GLU A 172 -5.32 -4.20 13.62
C GLU A 172 -6.22 -3.17 12.94
N ILE A 173 -5.91 -1.87 13.07
CA ILE A 173 -6.64 -0.79 12.40
C ILE A 173 -6.58 -0.97 10.87
N SER A 174 -5.40 -1.25 10.30
CA SER A 174 -5.24 -1.44 8.85
C SER A 174 -6.06 -2.64 8.35
N TRP A 175 -6.18 -3.69 9.17
CA TRP A 175 -7.03 -4.85 8.87
C TRP A 175 -8.53 -4.58 8.99
N GLN A 176 -8.90 -3.70 9.92
CA GLN A 176 -10.27 -3.24 10.13
C GLN A 176 -10.62 -1.99 9.30
N SER A 177 -9.76 -1.60 8.35
CA SER A 177 -10.00 -0.47 7.46
C SER A 177 -10.21 -0.96 6.03
N THR A 178 -10.99 -0.24 5.26
CA THR A 178 -11.20 -0.46 3.83
C THR A 178 -10.39 0.50 2.99
N PHE A 179 -10.26 0.18 1.70
CA PHE A 179 -9.66 1.07 0.72
C PHE A 179 -10.41 2.40 0.57
N LEU A 180 -11.64 2.54 1.09
CA LEU A 180 -12.35 3.82 1.14
C LEU A 180 -11.59 4.86 1.98
N SER A 181 -11.22 4.51 3.22
CA SER A 181 -10.53 5.42 4.14
C SER A 181 -9.22 5.94 3.53
N THR A 182 -8.45 5.02 2.95
CA THR A 182 -7.19 5.30 2.27
C THR A 182 -7.38 6.16 1.02
N ALA A 183 -8.40 5.88 0.21
CA ALA A 183 -8.70 6.68 -0.98
C ALA A 183 -9.09 8.13 -0.60
N LEU A 184 -9.83 8.31 0.50
CA LEU A 184 -10.17 9.63 1.02
C LEU A 184 -8.95 10.37 1.56
N LEU A 185 -8.09 9.71 2.33
CA LEU A 185 -6.84 10.31 2.83
C LEU A 185 -5.93 10.76 1.66
N LEU A 186 -5.85 9.97 0.59
CA LEU A 186 -5.16 10.39 -0.63
C LEU A 186 -5.87 11.56 -1.32
N LEU A 187 -7.20 11.53 -1.42
CA LEU A 187 -7.99 12.59 -2.04
C LEU A 187 -7.72 13.94 -1.38
N PHE A 188 -7.72 13.98 -0.04
CA PHE A 188 -7.46 15.17 0.76
C PHE A 188 -5.96 15.50 0.94
N GLY A 189 -5.05 14.62 0.53
CA GLY A 189 -3.60 14.88 0.60
C GLY A 189 -2.96 14.58 1.96
N GLU A 190 -3.69 13.93 2.86
CA GLU A 190 -3.24 13.53 4.21
C GLU A 190 -2.15 12.44 4.15
N ILE A 191 -2.21 11.61 3.12
CA ILE A 191 -1.19 10.62 2.80
C ILE A 191 -0.80 10.75 1.33
N THR A 192 0.36 10.21 0.99
CA THR A 192 0.91 10.25 -0.37
C THR A 192 1.06 8.84 -0.94
N MET A 193 1.00 8.76 -2.26
CA MET A 193 1.26 7.55 -3.02
C MET A 193 1.97 7.94 -4.31
N LYS A 194 3.10 7.29 -4.58
CA LYS A 194 3.98 7.65 -5.70
C LYS A 194 3.32 7.49 -7.08
N CYS A 195 2.57 6.41 -7.27
CA CYS A 195 1.85 6.13 -8.51
C CYS A 195 0.41 5.78 -8.17
N LEU A 196 -0.54 6.66 -8.49
CA LEU A 196 -1.96 6.38 -8.23
C LEU A 196 -2.53 5.27 -9.14
N SER A 197 -1.89 5.02 -10.30
CA SER A 197 -2.30 3.93 -11.19
C SER A 197 -2.12 2.55 -10.55
N ASP A 198 -1.27 2.43 -9.54
CA ASP A 198 -0.98 1.18 -8.83
C ASP A 198 -2.21 0.59 -8.11
N PHE A 199 -3.26 1.39 -7.88
CA PHE A 199 -4.52 0.88 -7.31
C PHE A 199 -5.10 -0.30 -8.09
N LYS A 200 -4.84 -0.41 -9.40
CA LYS A 200 -5.27 -1.59 -10.17
C LYS A 200 -4.65 -2.90 -9.68
N PHE A 201 -3.42 -2.85 -9.17
CA PHE A 201 -2.73 -4.01 -8.62
C PHE A 201 -3.15 -4.30 -7.17
N ILE A 202 -3.50 -3.24 -6.43
CA ILE A 202 -4.00 -3.33 -5.06
C ILE A 202 -5.44 -3.85 -5.04
N MET A 203 -6.27 -3.42 -5.99
CA MET A 203 -7.68 -3.75 -6.11
C MET A 203 -7.95 -4.46 -7.44
N PRO A 204 -7.47 -5.70 -7.63
CA PRO A 204 -7.47 -6.37 -8.94
C PRO A 204 -8.87 -6.56 -9.54
N PHE A 205 -9.90 -6.73 -8.71
CA PHE A 205 -11.31 -6.80 -9.17
C PHE A 205 -11.78 -5.52 -9.87
N TYR A 206 -11.14 -4.40 -9.56
CA TYR A 206 -11.40 -3.09 -10.14
C TYR A 206 -10.35 -2.71 -11.20
N ALA A 207 -9.38 -3.57 -11.51
CA ALA A 207 -8.22 -3.21 -12.32
C ALA A 207 -8.61 -2.55 -13.66
N ARG A 208 -9.56 -3.13 -14.40
CA ARG A 208 -9.99 -2.58 -15.70
C ARG A 208 -10.61 -1.19 -15.59
N VAL A 209 -11.52 -0.99 -14.63
CA VAL A 209 -12.17 0.31 -14.41
C VAL A 209 -11.18 1.34 -13.88
N LEU A 210 -10.23 0.94 -13.05
CA LEU A 210 -9.19 1.81 -12.52
C LEU A 210 -8.17 2.20 -13.58
N THR A 211 -7.78 1.29 -14.48
CA THR A 211 -6.93 1.62 -15.63
C THR A 211 -7.63 2.67 -16.51
N LYS A 212 -8.90 2.46 -16.86
CA LYS A 212 -9.65 3.44 -17.67
C LYS A 212 -9.85 4.78 -16.97
N ALA A 213 -10.17 4.76 -15.68
CA ALA A 213 -10.31 5.97 -14.88
C ALA A 213 -8.99 6.75 -14.84
N PHE A 214 -7.86 6.08 -14.57
CA PHE A 214 -6.55 6.73 -14.54
C PHE A 214 -6.15 7.35 -15.89
N GLU A 215 -6.52 6.72 -17.01
CA GLU A 215 -6.27 7.23 -18.37
C GLU A 215 -7.11 8.47 -18.71
N GLN A 216 -8.31 8.61 -18.14
CA GLN A 216 -9.32 9.57 -18.62
C GLN A 216 -9.68 10.67 -17.61
N MET A 217 -9.40 10.47 -16.32
CA MET A 217 -9.85 11.34 -15.23
C MET A 217 -8.70 12.14 -14.63
N SER A 218 -9.02 13.31 -14.08
CA SER A 218 -8.08 14.06 -13.23
C SER A 218 -7.74 13.26 -11.97
N ARG A 219 -6.69 13.68 -11.26
CA ARG A 219 -6.30 13.07 -9.97
C ARG A 219 -7.48 12.95 -8.99
N ASN A 220 -8.24 14.02 -8.80
CA ASN A 220 -9.31 14.07 -7.80
C ASN A 220 -10.53 13.29 -8.27
N ASP A 221 -10.90 13.37 -9.56
CA ASP A 221 -11.96 12.56 -10.14
C ASP A 221 -11.62 11.05 -10.03
N TYR A 222 -10.36 10.67 -10.28
CA TYR A 222 -9.87 9.29 -10.13
C TYR A 222 -9.96 8.78 -8.68
N LEU A 223 -9.49 9.56 -7.72
CA LEU A 223 -9.52 9.18 -6.30
C LEU A 223 -10.95 9.14 -5.74
N LEU A 224 -11.83 10.05 -6.16
CA LEU A 224 -13.25 9.99 -5.82
C LEU A 224 -13.93 8.78 -6.46
N THR A 225 -13.55 8.41 -7.69
CA THR A 225 -14.03 7.18 -8.34
C THR A 225 -13.65 5.94 -7.53
N ILE A 226 -12.40 5.84 -7.06
CA ILE A 226 -11.98 4.75 -6.16
C ILE A 226 -12.82 4.72 -4.89
N ALA A 227 -12.99 5.87 -4.22
CA ALA A 227 -13.78 5.96 -2.99
C ALA A 227 -15.23 5.50 -3.22
N LEU A 228 -15.86 5.91 -4.31
CA LEU A 228 -17.22 5.48 -4.67
C LEU A 228 -17.30 3.98 -4.94
N LEU A 229 -16.36 3.41 -5.69
CA LEU A 229 -16.29 1.98 -5.95
C LEU A 229 -16.14 1.17 -4.65
N CYS A 230 -15.27 1.62 -3.73
CA CYS A 230 -15.14 1.02 -2.40
C CYS A 230 -16.43 1.11 -1.57
N ALA A 231 -17.17 2.23 -1.67
CA ALA A 231 -18.42 2.43 -0.94
C ALA A 231 -19.57 1.54 -1.44
N VAL A 232 -19.55 1.11 -2.71
CA VAL A 232 -20.60 0.24 -3.29
C VAL A 232 -20.66 -1.12 -2.60
N ASP A 233 -19.51 -1.65 -2.18
CA ASP A 233 -19.43 -2.95 -1.48
C ASP A 233 -19.87 -2.88 0.00
N LYS A 234 -20.54 -1.78 0.41
CA LYS A 234 -21.22 -1.60 1.70
C LYS A 234 -20.37 -1.90 2.94
N ALA A 235 -19.09 -1.57 2.89
CA ALA A 235 -18.37 -1.36 4.13
C ALA A 235 -18.86 -0.04 4.73
N TYR A 236 -19.87 -0.10 5.61
CA TYR A 236 -20.16 1.03 6.47
C TYR A 236 -18.94 1.24 7.36
N GLU A 237 -18.07 2.14 6.94
CA GLU A 237 -17.00 2.64 7.78
C GLU A 237 -17.40 4.01 8.26
N ARG A 238 -17.64 4.11 9.56
CA ARG A 238 -17.50 5.39 10.22
C ARG A 238 -16.01 5.68 10.22
N ASN A 239 -15.54 6.41 9.21
CA ASN A 239 -14.19 6.96 9.22
C ASN A 239 -14.16 8.00 10.34
N GLU A 240 -13.86 7.56 11.56
CA GLU A 240 -13.42 8.43 12.62
C GLU A 240 -12.04 8.91 12.16
N GLY A 241 -12.02 10.12 11.59
CA GLY A 241 -10.80 10.75 11.12
C GLY A 241 -9.74 10.61 12.19
N GLY A 242 -8.54 10.21 11.77
CA GLY A 242 -7.39 10.15 12.66
C GLY A 242 -7.25 11.48 13.40
N HIS A 243 -6.51 11.46 14.50
CA HIS A 243 -6.15 12.64 15.28
C HIS A 243 -5.44 13.68 14.41
N ASN A 244 -6.18 14.47 13.63
CA ASN A 244 -5.62 15.56 12.87
C ASN A 244 -5.34 16.70 13.84
N ARG A 245 -4.04 16.91 14.02
CA ARG A 245 -3.45 18.19 14.35
C ARG A 245 -4.10 19.24 13.44
N ASP A 246 -4.75 20.21 14.07
CA ASP A 246 -5.02 21.52 13.48
C ASP A 246 -5.94 21.59 12.23
N GLY A 247 -7.17 21.05 12.33
CA GLY A 247 -8.33 21.69 11.69
C GLY A 247 -8.47 21.63 10.17
N GLU A 248 -7.86 20.66 9.49
CA GLU A 248 -8.06 20.44 8.05
C GLU A 248 -9.49 19.96 7.75
N ASP A 249 -10.14 20.65 6.81
CA ASP A 249 -11.57 20.48 6.48
C ASP A 249 -11.72 19.37 5.42
N TRP A 250 -12.18 18.18 5.82
CA TRP A 250 -12.51 17.03 4.92
C TRP A 250 -13.77 17.29 4.07
N ASN A 251 -13.95 18.53 3.65
CA ASN A 251 -15.05 19.01 2.86
C ASN A 251 -14.66 18.91 1.39
N ILE A 252 -15.23 17.91 0.71
CA ILE A 252 -14.97 17.64 -0.70
C ILE A 252 -15.33 18.81 -1.63
N SER A 253 -16.16 19.78 -1.19
CA SER A 253 -16.43 21.00 -1.97
C SER A 253 -15.26 21.97 -2.10
N ASN A 254 -14.18 21.75 -1.34
CA ASN A 254 -12.93 22.51 -1.47
C ASN A 254 -11.98 21.93 -2.54
N LEU A 255 -12.36 20.81 -3.18
CA LEU A 255 -11.55 20.16 -4.20
C LEU A 255 -12.07 20.46 -5.60
N ASP A 256 -11.15 20.57 -6.55
CA ASP A 256 -11.46 20.74 -7.96
C ASP A 256 -11.70 19.37 -8.62
N PHE A 257 -12.78 19.29 -9.41
CA PHE A 257 -13.19 18.12 -10.18
C PHE A 257 -13.48 18.55 -11.62
N ASP A 258 -12.99 17.79 -12.60
CA ASP A 258 -13.27 18.04 -14.01
C ASP A 258 -14.54 17.31 -14.45
N GLN A 259 -14.79 16.13 -13.88
CA GLN A 259 -15.87 15.25 -14.30
C GLN A 259 -17.00 15.12 -13.28
N TYR A 260 -16.66 15.20 -12.00
CA TYR A 260 -17.64 15.22 -10.93
C TYR A 260 -18.18 16.65 -10.70
N SER A 261 -19.45 16.73 -10.35
CA SER A 261 -20.09 17.96 -9.87
C SER A 261 -20.83 17.68 -8.57
N LEU A 262 -20.85 18.70 -7.70
CA LEU A 262 -21.36 18.61 -6.35
C LEU A 262 -22.61 19.49 -6.21
N ARG A 263 -23.69 18.96 -5.61
CA ARG A 263 -24.82 19.77 -5.16
C ARG A 263 -24.90 19.73 -3.64
N VAL A 264 -24.59 20.86 -3.02
CA VAL A 264 -24.55 21.00 -1.56
C VAL A 264 -25.96 21.21 -1.01
N HIS A 265 -26.38 20.34 -0.09
CA HIS A 265 -27.66 20.39 0.59
C HIS A 265 -27.49 20.75 2.05
N GLY A 266 -27.96 21.95 2.41
CA GLY A 266 -27.93 22.44 3.78
C GLY A 266 -26.52 22.73 4.30
N LYS A 267 -26.42 23.67 5.23
CA LYS A 267 -25.23 23.88 6.06
C LYS A 267 -25.63 23.97 7.53
N PRO A 268 -26.20 22.90 8.13
CA PRO A 268 -26.24 22.86 9.58
C PRO A 268 -24.80 22.94 10.11
N VAL A 269 -24.64 23.52 11.30
CA VAL A 269 -23.31 23.82 11.87
C VAL A 269 -22.43 22.57 12.02
N SER A 270 -23.04 21.38 12.11
CA SER A 270 -22.35 20.12 12.42
C SER A 270 -22.27 19.10 11.28
N TRP A 271 -22.89 19.34 10.11
CA TRP A 271 -22.74 18.44 8.96
C TRP A 271 -23.03 19.14 7.63
N THR A 272 -22.44 18.62 6.55
CA THR A 272 -22.71 19.05 5.17
C THR A 272 -22.98 17.81 4.32
N MET A 273 -24.08 17.84 3.58
CA MET A 273 -24.46 16.77 2.66
C MET A 273 -24.29 17.25 1.23
N MET A 274 -23.69 16.42 0.38
CA MET A 274 -23.37 16.78 -1.00
C MET A 274 -23.77 15.63 -1.91
N GLU A 275 -24.70 15.88 -2.83
CA GLU A 275 -24.96 14.92 -3.90
C GLU A 275 -23.83 14.97 -4.92
N LEU A 276 -23.38 13.79 -5.33
CA LEU A 276 -22.31 13.59 -6.29
C LEU A 276 -22.91 13.23 -7.63
N TYR A 277 -22.46 13.92 -8.69
CA TYR A 277 -22.87 13.66 -10.07
C TYR A 277 -21.64 13.47 -10.95
N LEU A 278 -21.53 12.33 -11.62
CA LEU A 278 -20.51 12.08 -12.64
C LEU A 278 -21.10 12.40 -14.02
N MET A 279 -20.52 13.35 -14.75
CA MET A 279 -21.03 13.79 -16.06
C MET A 279 -22.54 14.14 -16.04
N GLY A 280 -23.01 14.71 -14.93
CA GLY A 280 -24.42 15.09 -14.73
C GLY A 280 -25.35 13.95 -14.30
N THR A 281 -24.87 12.72 -14.16
CA THR A 281 -25.64 11.58 -13.65
C THR A 281 -25.37 11.38 -12.17
N TYR A 282 -26.41 11.24 -11.35
CA TYR A 282 -26.28 11.02 -9.91
C TYR A 282 -25.56 9.69 -9.61
N VAL A 283 -24.57 9.73 -8.72
CA VAL A 283 -23.73 8.57 -8.36
C VAL A 283 -23.56 8.39 -6.86
N GLY A 284 -24.22 9.19 -6.02
CA GLY A 284 -24.21 8.97 -4.59
C GLY A 284 -24.25 10.24 -3.77
N LEU A 285 -24.08 10.07 -2.47
CA LEU A 285 -24.14 11.12 -1.46
C LEU A 285 -22.87 11.11 -0.63
N PHE A 286 -22.25 12.26 -0.47
CA PHE A 286 -21.15 12.48 0.46
C PHE A 286 -21.67 13.24 1.67
N ILE A 287 -21.52 12.66 2.86
CA ILE A 287 -21.93 13.27 4.12
C ILE A 287 -20.67 13.54 4.93
N TYR A 288 -20.45 14.80 5.26
CA TYR A 288 -19.36 15.24 6.11
C TYR A 288 -19.93 15.70 7.45
N HIS A 289 -19.45 15.12 8.54
CA HIS A 289 -19.79 15.52 9.91
C HIS A 289 -18.60 16.22 10.56
N ARG A 290 -18.90 17.36 11.20
CA ARG A 290 -17.94 18.16 11.97
C ARG A 290 -18.46 18.34 13.38
N GLU A 291 -17.86 17.65 14.35
CA GLU A 291 -18.17 17.77 15.77
C GLU A 291 -16.92 18.16 16.55
N LEU A 292 -16.74 19.45 16.87
CA LEU A 292 -15.64 20.05 17.67
C LEU A 292 -14.20 19.61 17.32
N HIS A 293 -13.84 18.36 17.57
CA HIS A 293 -12.53 17.73 17.35
C HIS A 293 -12.61 16.40 16.59
N GLN A 294 -13.78 16.02 16.10
CA GLN A 294 -14.00 14.81 15.33
C GLN A 294 -14.60 15.16 13.97
N HIS A 295 -13.94 14.66 12.94
CA HIS A 295 -14.38 14.73 11.57
C HIS A 295 -14.73 13.30 11.15
N SER A 296 -15.88 13.13 10.52
CA SER A 296 -16.20 11.87 9.87
C SER A 296 -16.83 12.09 8.52
N VAL A 297 -16.56 11.15 7.63
CA VAL A 297 -17.08 11.13 6.27
C VAL A 297 -17.80 9.82 6.07
N GLU A 298 -18.99 9.92 5.47
CA GLU A 298 -19.79 8.81 5.02
C GLU A 298 -20.11 9.00 3.53
N ILE A 299 -20.00 7.93 2.74
CA ILE A 299 -20.42 7.93 1.35
C ILE A 299 -21.54 6.91 1.18
N LEU A 300 -22.73 7.39 0.81
CA LEU A 300 -23.87 6.54 0.48
C LEU A 300 -23.93 6.32 -1.02
N THR A 301 -23.82 5.06 -1.43
CA THR A 301 -23.91 4.62 -2.82
C THR A 301 -24.83 3.40 -2.94
N ASP A 302 -25.13 3.02 -4.17
CA ASP A 302 -25.82 1.78 -4.51
C ASP A 302 -25.19 1.14 -5.76
N GLN A 303 -25.71 -0.01 -6.20
CA GLN A 303 -25.16 -0.68 -7.38
C GLN A 303 -25.27 0.14 -8.68
N THR A 304 -26.17 1.13 -8.75
CA THR A 304 -26.27 2.03 -9.91
C THR A 304 -25.06 2.96 -10.01
N THR A 305 -24.38 3.22 -8.89
CA THR A 305 -23.14 3.99 -8.84
C THR A 305 -22.03 3.32 -9.65
N ALA A 306 -21.71 2.06 -9.35
CA ALA A 306 -20.70 1.31 -10.10
C ALA A 306 -21.06 1.21 -11.58
N ARG A 307 -22.34 0.90 -11.89
CA ARG A 307 -22.79 0.83 -13.28
C ARG A 307 -22.58 2.15 -14.04
N THR A 308 -22.91 3.28 -13.41
CA THR A 308 -22.74 4.61 -14.01
C THR A 308 -21.28 4.91 -14.28
N ILE A 309 -20.39 4.57 -13.35
CA ILE A 309 -18.93 4.72 -13.51
C ILE A 309 -18.44 3.88 -14.70
N PHE A 310 -18.83 2.61 -14.77
CA PHE A 310 -18.43 1.70 -15.85
C PHE A 310 -18.91 2.21 -17.21
N THR A 311 -20.20 2.55 -17.34
CA THR A 311 -20.76 3.15 -18.57
C THR A 311 -20.02 4.43 -18.96
N THR A 312 -19.76 5.34 -18.02
CA THR A 312 -19.06 6.61 -18.30
C THR A 312 -17.65 6.38 -18.83
N LEU A 313 -16.97 5.34 -18.35
CA LEU A 313 -15.62 4.96 -18.77
C LEU A 313 -15.59 4.06 -20.01
N GLY A 314 -16.75 3.77 -20.62
CA GLY A 314 -16.88 2.94 -21.81
C GLY A 314 -16.69 1.43 -21.57
N LEU A 315 -16.91 0.97 -20.34
CA LEU A 315 -16.79 -0.43 -19.92
C LEU A 315 -18.17 -1.09 -19.80
N GLU A 316 -18.88 -1.18 -20.92
CA GLU A 316 -20.23 -1.75 -20.99
C GLU A 316 -20.23 -3.20 -21.48
N GLY A 317 -21.30 -3.95 -21.19
CA GLY A 317 -21.46 -5.31 -21.70
C GLY A 317 -20.57 -6.32 -20.97
N ALA A 318 -19.63 -6.94 -21.68
CA ALA A 318 -18.84 -8.07 -21.16
C ALA A 318 -18.01 -7.70 -19.94
N GLU A 319 -17.45 -6.49 -19.90
CA GLU A 319 -16.65 -5.99 -18.78
C GLU A 319 -17.49 -5.78 -17.51
N TRP A 320 -18.72 -5.29 -17.68
CA TRP A 320 -19.67 -5.17 -16.56
C TRP A 320 -20.16 -6.55 -16.08
N GLU A 321 -20.44 -7.46 -17.01
CA GLU A 321 -20.84 -8.83 -16.68
C GLU A 321 -19.75 -9.58 -15.91
N ASP A 322 -18.50 -9.45 -16.35
CA ASP A 322 -17.32 -9.99 -15.66
C ASP A 322 -17.16 -9.38 -14.26
N PHE A 323 -17.33 -8.06 -14.12
CA PHE A 323 -17.32 -7.40 -12.82
C PHE A 323 -18.41 -7.92 -11.87
N MET A 324 -19.63 -8.13 -12.38
CA MET A 324 -20.76 -8.64 -11.59
C MET A 324 -20.62 -10.13 -11.27
N ALA A 325 -20.03 -10.93 -12.15
CA ALA A 325 -19.83 -12.37 -11.94
C ALA A 325 -18.94 -12.68 -10.72
N ASN A 326 -18.06 -11.75 -10.35
CA ASN A 326 -17.11 -11.90 -9.25
C ASN A 326 -17.56 -11.21 -7.94
N GLU A 327 -18.86 -10.91 -7.79
CA GLU A 327 -19.41 -10.16 -6.65
C GLU A 327 -19.01 -10.76 -5.29
N SER A 328 -19.12 -12.08 -5.09
CA SER A 328 -18.79 -12.70 -3.79
C SER A 328 -17.29 -12.61 -3.45
N GLU A 329 -16.41 -12.73 -4.44
CA GLU A 329 -14.96 -12.60 -4.22
C GLU A 329 -14.56 -11.15 -3.99
N ARG A 330 -15.20 -10.22 -4.73
CA ARG A 330 -15.05 -8.77 -4.54
C ARG A 330 -15.52 -8.34 -3.16
N GLU A 331 -16.70 -8.79 -2.73
CA GLU A 331 -17.19 -8.55 -1.37
C GLU A 331 -16.20 -9.09 -0.34
N GLN A 332 -15.69 -10.32 -0.47
CA GLN A 332 -14.68 -10.84 0.47
C GLN A 332 -13.39 -10.02 0.50
N PHE A 333 -13.03 -9.37 -0.60
CA PHE A 333 -11.86 -8.50 -0.72
C PHE A 333 -12.09 -7.10 -0.12
N SER A 334 -13.27 -6.54 -0.36
CA SER A 334 -13.65 -5.18 0.05
C SER A 334 -14.19 -5.11 1.48
N LEU A 335 -14.81 -6.18 1.98
CA LEU A 335 -15.41 -6.22 3.31
C LEU A 335 -14.35 -6.11 4.41
N LEU A 336 -14.77 -5.48 5.51
CA LEU A 336 -14.11 -5.53 6.80
C LEU A 336 -13.84 -7.00 7.18
N MET A 337 -12.58 -7.34 7.43
CA MET A 337 -12.23 -8.64 7.98
C MET A 337 -12.90 -8.75 9.35
N ARG A 338 -13.92 -9.61 9.46
CA ARG A 338 -14.67 -9.80 10.72
C ARG A 338 -13.70 -10.15 11.86
N HIS A 339 -13.96 -9.64 13.06
CA HIS A 339 -13.20 -9.82 14.32
C HIS A 339 -12.92 -11.28 14.76
N THR A 340 -13.26 -12.27 13.95
CA THR A 340 -13.10 -13.70 14.28
C THR A 340 -11.70 -14.24 14.01
N SER A 341 -10.85 -13.52 13.27
CA SER A 341 -9.48 -13.93 13.01
C SER A 341 -8.55 -13.39 14.09
N ARG A 342 -7.88 -14.27 14.83
CA ARG A 342 -6.80 -13.88 15.75
C ARG A 342 -5.64 -13.29 14.92
N LEU A 343 -5.17 -12.13 15.33
CA LEU A 343 -4.01 -11.49 14.71
C LEU A 343 -2.80 -12.44 14.71
N PRO A 344 -2.05 -12.58 13.61
CA PRO A 344 -0.78 -13.29 13.64
C PRO A 344 0.15 -12.64 14.67
N LYS A 345 0.93 -13.47 15.36
CA LYS A 345 1.88 -12.98 16.37
C LYS A 345 3.03 -12.26 15.67
N ILE A 346 3.19 -10.97 15.94
CA ILE A 346 4.30 -10.16 15.44
C ILE A 346 5.46 -10.25 16.44
N GLU A 347 6.63 -10.67 15.97
CA GLU A 347 7.89 -10.62 16.70
C GLU A 347 8.60 -9.31 16.35
N PHE A 348 9.16 -8.62 17.34
CA PHE A 348 9.83 -7.35 17.11
C PHE A 348 11.35 -7.52 17.12
N SER A 349 12.02 -6.91 16.15
CA SER A 349 13.48 -6.90 16.05
C SER A 349 13.95 -5.51 15.61
N VAL A 350 14.97 -4.98 16.28
CA VAL A 350 15.62 -3.72 15.90
C VAL A 350 17.03 -4.04 15.49
N ALA A 351 17.38 -3.69 14.26
CA ALA A 351 18.77 -3.71 13.82
C ALA A 351 19.40 -2.34 14.09
N ASP A 352 20.54 -2.32 14.78
CA ASP A 352 21.38 -1.12 14.80
C ASP A 352 21.86 -0.88 13.36
N VAL A 353 21.45 0.24 12.76
CA VAL A 353 21.86 0.68 11.40
C VAL A 353 22.98 1.73 11.44
N SER A 354 23.68 1.84 12.57
CA SER A 354 24.89 2.66 12.66
C SER A 354 25.95 2.13 11.69
N PRO A 355 26.68 3.01 10.99
CA PRO A 355 27.81 2.59 10.18
C PRO A 355 28.81 1.88 11.09
N ALA A 356 29.35 0.74 10.63
CA ALA A 356 30.41 0.05 11.36
C ALA A 356 31.52 1.05 11.73
N PRO A 357 32.11 0.97 12.93
CA PRO A 357 33.15 1.90 13.34
C PRO A 357 34.24 1.90 12.29
N ALA A 358 34.36 3.01 11.56
CA ALA A 358 35.30 3.14 10.47
C ALA A 358 36.72 3.04 11.03
N PHE A 359 37.37 1.89 10.85
CA PHE A 359 38.81 1.80 10.99
C PHE A 359 39.44 2.64 9.86
N GLY A 360 39.78 3.89 10.17
CA GLY A 360 40.88 4.60 9.52
C GLY A 360 40.61 5.40 8.24
N VAL A 361 39.37 5.65 7.82
CA VAL A 361 39.13 6.55 6.66
C VAL A 361 38.76 7.95 7.12
N LYS A 362 39.64 8.92 6.84
CA LYS A 362 39.45 10.35 7.13
C LYS A 362 38.11 10.83 6.56
N ARG A 363 37.26 11.36 7.44
CA ARG A 363 36.01 12.06 7.10
C ARG A 363 36.25 13.09 5.99
N VAL A 364 35.65 12.87 4.83
CA VAL A 364 35.33 13.96 3.91
C VAL A 364 33.96 14.48 4.35
N ASN A 365 33.94 15.66 4.95
CA ASN A 365 32.69 16.38 5.25
C ASN A 365 31.97 16.69 3.94
N LYS A 366 30.98 15.89 3.56
CA LYS A 366 29.84 16.35 2.76
C LYS A 366 28.65 16.39 3.70
N ARG A 367 28.18 17.60 4.02
CA ARG A 367 26.83 17.82 4.55
C ARG A 367 25.87 17.26 3.51
N TRP A 368 25.13 16.21 3.88
CA TRP A 368 24.01 15.75 3.09
C TRP A 368 22.76 16.49 3.54
N TYR A 369 21.95 16.85 2.55
CA TYR A 369 20.89 17.85 2.57
C TYR A 369 19.81 17.55 3.61
N ASP A 370 19.40 18.62 4.30
CA ASP A 370 18.09 18.73 4.93
C ASP A 370 17.01 18.54 3.85
N TYR A 371 16.01 17.71 4.16
CA TYR A 371 14.82 17.53 3.33
C TYR A 371 13.88 18.72 3.56
N ASP A 372 13.73 19.56 2.54
CA ASP A 372 12.64 20.55 2.44
C ASP A 372 11.83 20.25 1.17
N SER A 373 10.51 20.24 1.38
CA SER A 373 9.36 20.27 0.44
C SER A 373 9.12 19.09 -0.50
#